data_AF-A0AA37ZB07-F1
#
_entry.id   AF-A0AA37ZB07-F1
#
_cell.length_a   1.000
_cell.length_b   1.000
_cell.length_c   1.000
_cell.angle_alpha   90.00
_cell.angle_beta   90.00
_cell.angle_gamma   90.00
#
_symmetry.space_group_name_H-M   'P 1'
#
loop_
_entity.id
_entity.type
_entity.pdbx_description
1 polymer ?
#
loop_
_entity_poly.entity_id
_entity_poly.type
_entity_poly.pdbx_seq_one_letter_code
_entity_poly.pdbx_strand_id
1 'polypeptide(L)'
;MTHIDTKNNWVQDKSANVGSTYNKVVLNYFNKYYFSEDDNKNTSTNLSTYVEYADSSALESKAKNADDLEKIMSFVYKMLLTEDFGYGDNPQLKYVVENIFRKSKSEAQMSFINMATRKVYVSDSVTIEKFFALLMSLDESDIEGIVLTIIQMFLSHKDISAAEGALSLLDKYGKDRDALEIAKQIRKFDYGFLNEYKEKVISNLKQHIKE
;
A
#
# COMPACT_ATOMS: atom_id res chain seq x y z
N MET A 1 -51.91 -20.35 -19.48
CA MET A 1 -51.08 -19.18 -19.15
C MET A 1 -50.10 -19.65 -18.09
N THR A 2 -48.91 -20.03 -18.51
CA THR A 2 -47.89 -20.76 -17.73
C THR A 2 -46.51 -20.32 -18.19
N HIS A 3 -45.62 -20.14 -17.22
CA HIS A 3 -44.25 -19.63 -17.29
C HIS A 3 -43.28 -20.49 -18.11
N ILE A 4 -42.30 -19.85 -18.76
CA ILE A 4 -40.98 -20.43 -19.07
C ILE A 4 -39.89 -19.37 -18.81
N ASP A 5 -38.96 -19.74 -17.93
CA ASP A 5 -37.66 -19.11 -17.67
C ASP A 5 -36.82 -18.97 -18.93
N THR A 6 -36.18 -17.82 -19.12
CA THR A 6 -35.00 -17.70 -19.97
C THR A 6 -33.80 -17.25 -19.16
N LYS A 7 -33.00 -18.25 -18.75
CA LYS A 7 -31.57 -18.12 -18.43
C LYS A 7 -30.87 -17.40 -19.59
N ASN A 8 -30.27 -16.25 -19.31
CA ASN A 8 -29.19 -15.73 -20.15
C ASN A 8 -27.86 -15.90 -19.41
N ASN A 9 -27.17 -16.98 -19.80
CA ASN A 9 -25.75 -17.18 -19.62
C ASN A 9 -24.99 -15.95 -20.14
N TRP A 10 -24.31 -15.23 -19.26
CA TRP A 10 -23.15 -14.44 -19.70
C TRP A 10 -21.95 -15.36 -19.67
N VAL A 11 -21.71 -15.92 -20.85
CA VAL A 11 -20.48 -16.60 -21.27
C VAL A 11 -19.28 -15.78 -20.77
N GLN A 12 -18.34 -16.48 -20.11
CA GLN A 12 -16.98 -15.98 -19.90
C GLN A 12 -16.37 -15.68 -21.25
N ASP A 13 -16.33 -14.40 -21.62
CA ASP A 13 -15.59 -13.97 -22.79
C ASP A 13 -14.10 -13.88 -22.45
N LYS A 14 -13.40 -14.97 -22.75
CA LYS A 14 -11.93 -15.02 -22.78
C LYS A 14 -11.46 -14.23 -23.99
N SER A 15 -11.01 -12.99 -23.75
CA SER A 15 -9.89 -12.28 -24.42
C SER A 15 -10.15 -10.79 -24.59
N ALA A 16 -10.37 -10.06 -23.50
CA ALA A 16 -9.98 -8.65 -23.50
C ALA A 16 -8.52 -8.59 -23.06
N ASN A 17 -7.65 -8.05 -23.91
CA ASN A 17 -6.24 -7.83 -23.63
C ASN A 17 -6.08 -6.64 -22.67
N VAL A 18 -6.64 -6.78 -21.45
CA VAL A 18 -6.75 -5.73 -20.42
C VAL A 18 -5.36 -5.36 -19.87
N GLY A 19 -4.41 -6.30 -19.91
CA GLY A 19 -3.03 -6.06 -19.45
C GLY A 19 -2.29 -4.98 -20.25
N SER A 20 -2.61 -4.78 -21.54
CA SER A 20 -1.88 -3.81 -22.37
C SER A 20 -2.32 -2.36 -22.13
N THR A 21 -3.62 -2.12 -21.94
CA THR A 21 -4.18 -0.76 -21.75
C THR A 21 -3.86 -0.24 -20.35
N TYR A 22 -3.95 -1.08 -19.33
CA TYR A 22 -3.63 -0.70 -17.95
C TYR A 22 -2.13 -0.44 -17.76
N ASN A 23 -1.27 -1.28 -18.36
CA ASN A 23 0.17 -1.00 -18.40
C ASN A 23 0.47 0.29 -19.14
N LYS A 24 -0.26 0.64 -20.22
CA LYS A 24 -0.09 1.92 -20.91
C LYS A 24 -0.45 3.13 -20.05
N VAL A 25 -1.51 3.06 -19.23
CA VAL A 25 -1.86 4.17 -18.31
C VAL A 25 -0.78 4.36 -17.25
N VAL A 26 -0.34 3.27 -16.60
CA VAL A 26 0.75 3.30 -15.62
C VAL A 26 2.05 3.82 -16.27
N LEU A 27 2.43 3.28 -17.43
CA LEU A 27 3.62 3.70 -18.16
C LEU A 27 3.52 5.15 -18.65
N ASN A 28 2.35 5.63 -19.06
CA ASN A 28 2.14 7.02 -19.48
C ASN A 28 2.24 7.98 -18.28
N TYR A 29 1.78 7.59 -17.09
CA TYR A 29 1.98 8.40 -15.89
C TYR A 29 3.45 8.43 -15.45
N PHE A 30 4.14 7.28 -15.50
CA PHE A 30 5.59 7.22 -15.28
C PHE A 30 6.33 8.10 -16.32
N ASN A 31 6.05 7.96 -17.61
CA ASN A 31 6.73 8.72 -18.66
C ASN A 31 6.42 10.23 -18.62
N LYS A 32 5.18 10.61 -18.37
CA LYS A 32 4.79 12.03 -18.26
C LYS A 32 5.52 12.74 -17.13
N TYR A 33 5.87 12.03 -16.06
CA TYR A 33 6.57 12.60 -14.91
C TYR A 33 8.09 12.46 -14.96
N TYR A 34 8.63 11.44 -15.64
CA TYR A 34 10.09 11.26 -15.78
C TYR A 34 10.70 12.06 -16.92
N PHE A 35 9.92 12.44 -17.94
CA PHE A 35 10.43 13.14 -19.12
C PHE A 35 9.93 14.58 -19.27
N SER A 36 9.20 15.14 -18.29
CA SER A 36 8.77 16.54 -18.33
C SER A 36 9.73 17.53 -17.68
N GLU A 37 10.91 17.10 -17.22
CA GLU A 37 11.91 17.99 -16.60
C GLU A 37 13.31 17.91 -17.24
N ASP A 38 13.44 17.40 -18.48
CA ASP A 38 14.72 17.47 -19.21
C ASP A 38 14.53 17.75 -20.71
N ASP A 39 13.95 18.91 -21.03
CA ASP A 39 14.14 19.53 -22.35
C ASP A 39 15.47 20.31 -22.35
N ASN A 40 16.58 19.58 -22.50
CA ASN A 40 17.69 19.90 -23.42
C ASN A 40 18.95 19.09 -23.07
N LYS A 41 19.15 17.99 -23.79
CA LYS A 41 20.42 17.70 -24.46
C LYS A 41 20.27 16.52 -25.41
N ASN A 42 20.39 16.83 -26.70
CA ASN A 42 20.66 15.85 -27.75
C ASN A 42 21.89 15.00 -27.39
N THR A 43 21.72 13.68 -27.37
CA THR A 43 22.60 12.78 -28.11
C THR A 43 21.88 11.46 -28.37
N SER A 44 21.60 11.20 -29.64
CA SER A 44 21.47 9.86 -30.19
C SER A 44 22.69 9.03 -29.80
N THR A 45 22.51 7.75 -29.48
CA THR A 45 23.13 6.59 -30.18
C THR A 45 23.14 5.35 -29.26
N ASN A 46 22.53 4.28 -29.77
CA ASN A 46 22.79 2.85 -29.54
C ASN A 46 22.47 2.18 -28.19
N LEU A 47 21.26 1.61 -28.21
CA LEU A 47 20.91 0.22 -27.86
C LEU A 47 22.04 -0.82 -28.10
N SER A 48 23.08 -0.89 -27.26
CA SER A 48 23.97 -2.07 -27.15
C SER A 48 25.04 -1.86 -26.07
N THR A 49 24.74 -2.18 -24.82
CA THR A 49 25.76 -2.50 -23.81
C THR A 49 25.11 -3.23 -22.62
N TYR A 50 24.39 -4.31 -22.94
CA TYR A 50 24.24 -5.41 -22.00
C TYR A 50 25.14 -6.51 -22.54
N VAL A 51 26.21 -6.82 -21.80
CA VAL A 51 27.01 -8.05 -21.74
C VAL A 51 28.47 -7.67 -21.42
N GLU A 52 28.95 -8.25 -20.31
CA GLU A 52 30.34 -8.33 -19.79
C GLU A 52 30.86 -7.16 -18.90
N TYR A 53 31.40 -7.37 -17.69
CA TYR A 53 31.71 -8.58 -16.91
C TYR A 53 31.71 -8.24 -15.41
N ALA A 54 31.36 -9.25 -14.62
CA ALA A 54 31.33 -9.26 -13.16
C ALA A 54 32.71 -9.08 -12.52
N ASP A 55 32.80 -8.19 -11.52
CA ASP A 55 33.43 -8.49 -10.20
C ASP A 55 33.07 -7.45 -9.09
N SER A 56 31.85 -6.89 -9.13
CA SER A 56 31.30 -5.90 -8.18
C SER A 56 29.87 -6.24 -7.69
N SER A 57 29.40 -7.46 -7.97
CA SER A 57 27.97 -7.83 -8.03
C SER A 57 27.18 -7.74 -6.72
N ALA A 58 27.82 -7.89 -5.54
CA ALA A 58 27.11 -7.83 -4.26
C ALA A 58 26.83 -6.39 -3.78
N LEU A 59 27.68 -5.43 -4.16
CA LEU A 59 27.51 -4.02 -3.84
C LEU A 59 26.58 -3.33 -4.86
N GLU A 60 26.71 -3.67 -6.14
CA GLU A 60 25.84 -3.15 -7.19
C GLU A 60 24.40 -3.67 -7.10
N SER A 61 24.19 -4.95 -6.77
CA SER A 61 22.83 -5.49 -6.55
C SER A 61 22.14 -4.84 -5.34
N LYS A 62 22.87 -4.64 -4.24
CA LYS A 62 22.33 -3.92 -3.07
C LYS A 62 22.04 -2.45 -3.37
N ALA A 63 22.93 -1.77 -4.11
CA ALA A 63 22.74 -0.37 -4.50
C ALA A 63 21.56 -0.21 -5.46
N LYS A 64 21.42 -1.10 -6.45
CA LYS A 64 20.29 -1.12 -7.39
C LYS A 64 18.96 -1.40 -6.68
N ASN A 65 18.94 -2.38 -5.78
CA ASN A 65 17.74 -2.69 -4.99
C ASN A 65 17.35 -1.52 -4.08
N ALA A 66 18.31 -0.83 -3.45
CA ALA A 66 18.02 0.34 -2.62
C ALA A 66 17.45 1.51 -3.44
N ASP A 67 17.99 1.74 -4.64
CA ASP A 67 17.49 2.77 -5.58
C ASP A 67 16.06 2.45 -6.05
N ASP A 68 15.76 1.18 -6.35
CA ASP A 68 14.43 0.76 -6.76
C ASP A 68 13.39 0.88 -5.63
N LEU A 69 13.76 0.58 -4.38
CA LEU A 69 12.90 0.79 -3.20
C LEU A 69 12.62 2.28 -2.97
N GLU A 70 13.63 3.14 -3.08
CA GLU A 70 13.49 4.58 -2.88
C GLU A 70 12.58 5.20 -3.97
N LYS A 71 12.68 4.72 -5.21
CA LYS A 71 11.80 5.12 -6.31
C LYS A 71 10.35 4.71 -6.07
N ILE A 72 10.10 3.46 -5.67
CA ILE A 72 8.75 2.98 -5.34
C ILE A 72 8.16 3.82 -4.21
N MET A 73 8.90 3.97 -3.11
CA MET A 73 8.49 4.77 -1.95
C MET A 73 8.15 6.21 -2.35
N SER A 74 9.05 6.88 -3.06
CA SER A 74 8.88 8.28 -3.45
C SER A 74 7.70 8.49 -4.39
N PHE A 75 7.50 7.56 -5.32
CA PHE A 75 6.38 7.59 -6.26
C PHE A 75 5.03 7.40 -5.55
N VAL A 76 4.90 6.37 -4.71
CA VAL A 76 3.66 6.11 -3.95
C VAL A 76 3.36 7.26 -3.00
N TYR A 77 4.38 7.77 -2.29
CA TYR A 77 4.20 8.90 -1.38
C TYR A 77 3.77 10.18 -2.10
N LYS A 78 4.32 10.47 -3.29
CA LYS A 78 3.87 11.61 -4.09
C LYS A 78 2.39 11.47 -4.47
N MET A 79 1.97 10.29 -4.91
CA MET A 79 0.56 10.05 -5.24
C MET A 79 -0.35 10.18 -4.01
N LEU A 80 0.10 9.68 -2.85
CA LEU A 80 -0.60 9.80 -1.57
C LEU A 80 -0.92 11.25 -1.23
N LEU A 81 0.02 12.17 -1.47
CA LEU A 81 -0.16 13.60 -1.22
C LEU A 81 -1.11 14.27 -2.22
N THR A 82 -1.13 13.81 -3.47
CA THR A 82 -1.88 14.48 -4.55
C THR A 82 -3.32 14.00 -4.69
N GLU A 83 -3.59 12.73 -4.40
CA GLU A 83 -4.93 12.16 -4.53
C GLU A 83 -5.76 12.50 -3.29
N ASP A 84 -7.04 12.83 -3.48
CA ASP A 84 -7.95 13.11 -2.38
C ASP A 84 -8.86 11.91 -2.13
N PHE A 85 -8.65 11.26 -0.99
CA PHE A 85 -9.38 10.07 -0.56
C PHE A 85 -9.25 9.90 0.96
N GLY A 86 -10.15 9.11 1.54
CA GLY A 86 -10.16 8.72 2.94
C GLY A 86 -10.60 7.27 3.16
N TYR A 87 -10.99 6.94 4.39
CA TYR A 87 -11.42 5.58 4.73
C TYR A 87 -12.70 5.18 3.96
N GLY A 88 -12.68 3.98 3.38
CA GLY A 88 -13.81 3.43 2.62
C GLY A 88 -13.77 3.73 1.12
N ASP A 89 -12.89 4.63 0.68
CA ASP A 89 -12.70 4.92 -0.73
C ASP A 89 -11.87 3.84 -1.45
N ASN A 90 -11.99 3.81 -2.78
CA ASN A 90 -11.13 3.00 -3.66
C ASN A 90 -10.29 3.95 -4.54
N PRO A 91 -9.18 4.51 -4.01
CA PRO A 91 -8.37 5.47 -4.74
C PRO A 91 -7.68 4.82 -5.94
N GLN A 92 -7.34 5.60 -6.97
CA GLN A 92 -6.50 5.16 -8.08
C GLN A 92 -5.15 4.62 -7.57
N LEU A 93 -4.62 5.25 -6.52
CA LEU A 93 -3.41 4.80 -5.83
C LEU A 93 -3.50 3.34 -5.36
N LYS A 94 -4.67 2.84 -4.95
CA LYS A 94 -4.84 1.42 -4.57
C LYS A 94 -4.41 0.49 -5.69
N TYR A 95 -4.93 0.70 -6.90
CA TYR A 95 -4.62 -0.15 -8.06
C TYR A 95 -3.15 -0.05 -8.49
N VAL A 96 -2.55 1.14 -8.33
CA VAL A 96 -1.11 1.33 -8.55
C VAL A 96 -0.31 0.47 -7.58
N VAL A 97 -0.67 0.51 -6.31
CA VAL A 97 -0.01 -0.24 -5.24
C VAL A 97 -0.18 -1.75 -5.45
N GLU A 98 -1.39 -2.24 -5.68
CA GLU A 98 -1.64 -3.66 -5.97
C GLU A 98 -0.80 -4.18 -7.15
N ASN A 99 -0.61 -3.37 -8.19
CA ASN A 99 0.25 -3.74 -9.31
C ASN A 99 1.74 -3.83 -8.91
N ILE A 100 2.22 -2.99 -7.99
CA ILE A 100 3.58 -3.08 -7.45
C ILE A 100 3.73 -4.38 -6.64
N PHE A 101 2.77 -4.69 -5.76
CA PHE A 101 2.74 -5.94 -4.99
C PHE A 101 2.72 -7.18 -5.88
N ARG A 102 1.95 -7.18 -6.98
CA ARG A 102 1.91 -8.28 -7.96
C ARG A 102 3.23 -8.49 -8.69
N LYS A 103 3.97 -7.42 -8.96
CA LYS A 103 5.29 -7.50 -9.62
C LYS A 103 6.35 -8.01 -8.65
N SER A 104 6.37 -7.50 -7.42
CA SER A 104 7.35 -7.86 -6.41
C SER A 104 6.82 -7.57 -5.00
N LYS A 105 6.21 -8.59 -4.37
CA LYS A 105 5.62 -8.47 -3.03
C LYS A 105 6.65 -8.02 -1.99
N SER A 106 7.85 -8.60 -2.00
CA SER A 106 8.91 -8.28 -1.03
C SER A 106 9.39 -6.83 -1.13
N GLU A 107 9.65 -6.34 -2.35
CA GLU A 107 10.11 -4.96 -2.56
C GLU A 107 9.01 -3.96 -2.25
N ALA A 108 7.76 -4.27 -2.62
CA ALA A 108 6.61 -3.46 -2.25
C ALA A 108 6.49 -3.34 -0.72
N GLN A 109 6.53 -4.47 -0.01
CA GLN A 109 6.45 -4.52 1.44
C GLN A 109 7.55 -3.70 2.11
N MET A 110 8.80 -3.85 1.67
CA MET A 110 9.93 -3.11 2.21
C MET A 110 9.82 -1.60 1.89
N SER A 111 9.35 -1.25 0.70
CA SER A 111 9.13 0.16 0.31
C SER A 111 8.06 0.80 1.19
N PHE A 112 6.98 0.08 1.52
CA PHE A 112 5.92 0.56 2.41
C PHE A 112 6.39 0.73 3.85
N ILE A 113 7.20 -0.20 4.37
CA ILE A 113 7.84 -0.04 5.69
C ILE A 113 8.75 1.21 5.71
N ASN A 114 9.55 1.40 4.65
CA ASN A 114 10.41 2.58 4.53
C ASN A 114 9.57 3.87 4.42
N MET A 115 8.48 3.85 3.65
CA MET A 115 7.57 4.99 3.50
C MET A 115 6.94 5.36 4.84
N ALA A 116 6.41 4.38 5.54
CA ALA A 116 5.84 4.50 6.87
C ALA A 116 6.82 5.20 7.82
N THR A 117 8.05 4.67 7.89
CA THR A 117 9.06 5.11 8.86
C THR A 117 9.69 6.46 8.49
N ARG A 118 10.02 6.70 7.21
CA ARG A 118 10.85 7.83 6.77
C ARG A 118 10.06 9.04 6.31
N LYS A 119 8.82 8.83 5.85
CA LYS A 119 7.98 9.90 5.29
C LYS A 119 6.74 10.11 6.14
N VAL A 120 5.91 9.08 6.27
CA VAL A 120 4.57 9.20 6.90
C VAL A 120 4.67 9.50 8.40
N TYR A 121 5.58 8.85 9.12
CA TYR A 121 5.74 9.04 10.58
C TYR A 121 6.05 10.48 10.99
N VAL A 122 6.61 11.31 10.09
CA VAL A 122 6.91 12.72 10.37
C VAL A 122 5.98 13.69 9.64
N SER A 123 4.90 13.18 9.05
CA SER A 123 3.94 13.97 8.28
C SER A 123 2.81 14.52 9.16
N ASP A 124 1.97 15.38 8.57
CA ASP A 124 0.75 15.87 9.20
C ASP A 124 -0.34 14.78 9.34
N SER A 125 -1.34 15.07 10.16
CA SER A 125 -2.44 14.15 10.47
C SER A 125 -3.18 13.67 9.22
N VAL A 126 -3.37 14.55 8.22
CA VAL A 126 -4.08 14.23 6.97
C VAL A 126 -3.30 13.21 6.15
N THR A 127 -1.99 13.39 6.04
CA THR A 127 -1.12 12.46 5.31
C THR A 127 -1.04 11.11 6.02
N ILE A 128 -0.97 11.12 7.35
CA ILE A 128 -1.02 9.90 8.18
C ILE A 128 -2.35 9.18 7.95
N GLU A 129 -3.47 9.89 7.99
CA GLU A 129 -4.81 9.34 7.76
C GLU A 129 -4.93 8.72 6.37
N LYS A 130 -4.51 9.43 5.32
CA LYS A 130 -4.48 8.91 3.95
C LYS A 130 -3.64 7.64 3.82
N PHE A 131 -2.51 7.57 4.52
CA PHE A 131 -1.68 6.37 4.50
C PHE A 131 -2.42 5.16 5.10
N PHE A 132 -3.06 5.33 6.26
CA PHE A 132 -3.85 4.26 6.86
C PHE A 132 -5.09 3.91 6.04
N ALA A 133 -5.76 4.89 5.43
CA ALA A 133 -6.86 4.67 4.52
C ALA A 133 -6.43 3.85 3.28
N LEU A 134 -5.26 4.15 2.71
CA LEU A 134 -4.68 3.37 1.63
C LEU A 134 -4.45 1.92 2.07
N LEU A 135 -3.79 1.70 3.21
CA LEU A 135 -3.57 0.36 3.74
C LEU A 135 -4.89 -0.40 3.97
N MET A 136 -5.90 0.28 4.53
CA MET A 136 -7.25 -0.26 4.73
C MET A 136 -7.97 -0.57 3.41
N SER A 137 -7.54 -0.01 2.28
CA SER A 137 -8.14 -0.29 0.97
C SER A 137 -7.55 -1.55 0.31
N LEU A 138 -6.36 -2.01 0.73
CA LEU A 138 -5.64 -3.12 0.12
C LEU A 138 -6.18 -4.48 0.56
N ASP A 139 -5.92 -5.49 -0.28
CA ASP A 139 -6.22 -6.89 0.04
C ASP A 139 -5.29 -7.40 1.14
N GLU A 140 -5.83 -8.25 2.02
CA GLU A 140 -5.07 -8.83 3.15
C GLU A 140 -3.80 -9.54 2.67
N SER A 141 -3.90 -10.30 1.57
CA SER A 141 -2.78 -11.05 0.99
C SER A 141 -1.61 -10.18 0.55
N ASP A 142 -1.82 -8.88 0.30
CA ASP A 142 -0.74 -7.99 -0.10
C ASP A 142 0.04 -7.51 1.13
N ILE A 143 -0.67 -7.14 2.20
CA ILE A 143 -0.09 -6.41 3.33
C ILE A 143 0.11 -7.23 4.62
N GLU A 144 -0.43 -8.44 4.72
CA GLU A 144 -0.37 -9.30 5.92
C GLU A 144 1.02 -9.35 6.59
N GLY A 145 2.09 -9.39 5.78
CA GLY A 145 3.47 -9.50 6.24
C GLY A 145 4.06 -8.23 6.86
N ILE A 146 3.38 -7.09 6.74
CA ILE A 146 3.88 -5.79 7.21
C ILE A 146 2.90 -5.03 8.11
N VAL A 147 1.63 -5.44 8.18
CA VAL A 147 0.59 -4.70 8.91
C VAL A 147 0.95 -4.51 10.39
N LEU A 148 1.27 -5.59 11.10
CA LEU A 148 1.62 -5.51 12.53
C LEU A 148 2.89 -4.67 12.76
N THR A 149 3.87 -4.78 11.87
CA THR A 149 5.09 -3.98 11.90
C THR A 149 4.78 -2.48 11.79
N ILE A 150 3.93 -2.10 10.83
CA ILE A 150 3.51 -0.70 10.65
C ILE A 150 2.73 -0.22 11.88
N ILE A 151 1.78 -1.01 12.37
CA ILE A 151 1.01 -0.67 13.58
C ILE A 151 1.96 -0.39 14.75
N GLN A 152 2.92 -1.29 15.01
CA GLN A 152 3.89 -1.15 16.11
C GLN A 152 4.72 0.13 15.99
N MET A 153 5.14 0.50 14.78
CA MET A 153 5.88 1.76 14.56
C MET A 153 5.08 2.98 15.01
N PHE A 154 3.77 2.99 14.76
CA PHE A 154 2.89 4.12 15.06
C PHE A 154 2.30 4.13 16.48
N LEU A 155 2.49 3.08 17.29
CA LEU A 155 1.96 3.01 18.66
C LEU A 155 2.39 4.19 19.55
N SER A 156 3.63 4.64 19.38
CA SER A 156 4.20 5.76 20.13
C SER A 156 3.94 7.13 19.51
N HIS A 157 3.32 7.17 18.33
CA HIS A 157 3.14 8.41 17.58
C HIS A 157 2.15 9.34 18.29
N LYS A 158 2.48 10.63 18.41
CA LYS A 158 1.68 11.58 19.20
C LYS A 158 0.36 11.98 18.54
N ASP A 159 0.31 11.91 17.22
CA ASP A 159 -0.90 12.25 16.47
C ASP A 159 -2.02 11.22 16.71
N ILE A 160 -3.27 11.69 16.73
CA ILE A 160 -4.43 10.84 16.96
C ILE A 160 -4.76 9.96 15.76
N SER A 161 -4.59 10.47 14.53
CA SER A 161 -4.85 9.74 13.29
C SER A 161 -3.95 8.51 13.17
N ALA A 162 -2.75 8.57 13.77
CA ALA A 162 -1.86 7.41 13.85
C ALA A 162 -2.40 6.30 14.75
N ALA A 163 -2.86 6.65 15.95
CA ALA A 163 -3.40 5.69 16.91
C ALA A 163 -4.75 5.12 16.45
N GLU A 164 -5.59 5.94 15.85
CA GLU A 164 -6.85 5.53 15.22
C GLU A 164 -6.60 4.63 14.01
N GLY A 165 -5.70 5.03 13.09
CA GLY A 165 -5.36 4.23 11.92
C GLY A 165 -4.76 2.88 12.29
N ALA A 166 -3.89 2.84 13.30
CA ALA A 166 -3.36 1.60 13.88
C ALA A 166 -4.48 0.69 14.40
N LEU A 167 -5.47 1.25 15.09
CA LEU A 167 -6.62 0.53 15.60
C LEU A 167 -7.51 -0.01 14.46
N SER A 168 -7.74 0.78 13.42
CA SER A 168 -8.52 0.39 12.23
C SER A 168 -7.86 -0.79 11.49
N LEU A 169 -6.53 -0.79 11.37
CA LEU A 169 -5.81 -1.93 10.79
C LEU A 169 -5.93 -3.19 11.65
N LEU A 170 -5.89 -3.05 12.98
CA LEU A 170 -6.09 -4.19 13.88
C LEU A 170 -7.50 -4.76 13.79
N ASP A 171 -8.52 -3.92 13.65
CA ASP A 171 -9.91 -4.35 13.46
C ASP A 171 -10.08 -5.14 12.16
N LYS A 172 -9.41 -4.71 11.09
CA LYS A 172 -9.53 -5.36 9.78
C LYS A 172 -8.66 -6.60 9.63
N TYR A 173 -7.42 -6.56 10.08
CA TYR A 173 -6.40 -7.57 9.76
C TYR A 173 -5.86 -8.32 10.99
N GLY A 174 -6.14 -7.85 12.21
CA GLY A 174 -5.70 -8.51 13.44
C GLY A 174 -6.47 -9.81 13.68
N LYS A 175 -5.75 -10.91 13.92
CA LYS A 175 -6.35 -12.24 14.13
C LYS A 175 -5.75 -13.02 15.30
N ASP A 176 -4.58 -12.61 15.77
CA ASP A 176 -3.80 -13.36 16.73
C ASP A 176 -3.66 -12.67 18.08
N ARG A 177 -2.98 -13.36 19.00
CA ARG A 177 -2.72 -12.86 20.34
C ARG A 177 -1.85 -11.60 20.33
N ASP A 178 -0.95 -11.46 19.37
CA ASP A 178 -0.07 -10.29 19.28
C ASP A 178 -0.88 -9.05 18.90
N ALA A 179 -1.80 -9.16 17.93
CA ALA A 179 -2.75 -8.11 17.58
C ALA A 179 -3.59 -7.68 18.81
N LEU A 180 -4.06 -8.63 19.62
CA LEU A 180 -4.79 -8.33 20.86
C LEU A 180 -3.92 -7.57 21.88
N GLU A 181 -2.68 -7.99 22.10
CA GLU A 181 -1.79 -7.30 23.03
C GLU A 181 -1.44 -5.89 22.54
N ILE A 182 -1.20 -5.73 21.24
CA ILE A 182 -0.98 -4.42 20.63
C ILE A 182 -2.21 -3.51 20.78
N ALA A 183 -3.41 -4.01 20.51
CA ALA A 183 -4.66 -3.25 20.66
C ALA A 183 -4.82 -2.70 22.09
N LYS A 184 -4.46 -3.48 23.12
CA LYS A 184 -4.48 -3.03 24.51
C LYS A 184 -3.48 -1.91 24.78
N GLN A 185 -2.29 -1.99 24.17
CA GLN A 185 -1.20 -1.03 24.34
C GLN A 185 -1.46 0.33 23.69
N ILE A 186 -2.33 0.41 22.67
CA ILE A 186 -2.75 1.70 22.10
C ILE A 186 -3.24 2.61 23.24
N ARG A 187 -2.79 3.87 23.29
CA ARG A 187 -3.16 4.79 24.38
C ARG A 187 -4.67 5.02 24.44
N LYS A 188 -5.16 5.54 25.57
CA LYS A 188 -6.52 6.08 25.62
C LYS A 188 -6.60 7.34 24.77
N PHE A 189 -7.74 7.52 24.11
CA PHE A 189 -8.05 8.72 23.34
C PHE A 189 -8.72 9.76 24.24
N ASP A 190 -8.59 11.04 23.89
CA ASP A 190 -9.34 12.11 24.55
C ASP A 190 -10.83 12.07 24.19
N TYR A 191 -11.17 11.46 23.05
CA TYR A 191 -12.54 11.31 22.57
C TYR A 191 -13.18 10.00 23.04
N GLY A 192 -14.35 10.09 23.67
CA GLY A 192 -15.08 8.93 24.20
C GLY A 192 -15.39 7.86 23.14
N PHE A 193 -15.88 8.28 21.97
CA PHE A 193 -16.26 7.36 20.89
C PHE A 193 -15.08 6.52 20.37
N LEU A 194 -13.86 7.05 20.37
CA LEU A 194 -12.66 6.29 19.96
C LEU A 194 -12.27 5.25 21.02
N ASN A 195 -12.48 5.54 22.30
CA ASN A 195 -12.27 4.54 23.34
C ASN A 195 -13.33 3.42 23.27
N GLU A 196 -14.58 3.75 22.96
CA GLU A 196 -15.63 2.75 22.69
C GLU A 196 -15.27 1.89 21.48
N TYR A 197 -14.79 2.50 20.40
CA TYR A 197 -14.29 1.77 19.24
C TYR A 197 -13.13 0.84 19.62
N LYS A 198 -12.16 1.31 20.40
CA LYS A 198 -11.04 0.50 20.89
C LYS A 198 -11.51 -0.74 21.65
N GLU A 199 -12.46 -0.59 22.57
CA GLU A 199 -13.00 -1.73 23.34
C GLU A 199 -13.75 -2.72 22.44
N LYS A 200 -14.43 -2.24 21.39
CA LYS A 200 -15.04 -3.10 20.37
C LYS A 200 -13.98 -3.92 19.64
N VAL A 201 -12.90 -3.31 19.17
CA VAL A 201 -11.79 -4.02 18.48
C VAL A 201 -11.16 -5.07 19.39
N ILE A 202 -10.86 -4.72 20.65
CA ILE A 202 -10.33 -5.67 21.64
C ILE A 202 -11.28 -6.84 21.86
N SER A 203 -12.59 -6.59 21.88
CA SER A 203 -13.60 -7.63 22.07
C SER A 203 -13.68 -8.57 20.86
N ASN A 204 -13.65 -8.03 19.64
CA ASN A 204 -13.61 -8.81 18.40
C ASN A 204 -12.37 -9.71 18.36
N LEU A 205 -11.18 -9.17 18.67
CA LEU A 205 -9.94 -9.94 18.71
C LEU A 205 -9.98 -11.08 19.75
N LYS A 206 -10.56 -10.84 20.92
CA LYS A 206 -10.77 -11.89 21.94
C LYS A 206 -11.71 -13.00 21.46
N GLN A 207 -12.69 -12.69 20.61
CA GLN A 207 -13.58 -13.70 20.04
C GLN A 207 -12.83 -14.52 19.00
N HIS A 208 -12.13 -13.87 18.07
CA HIS A 208 -11.31 -14.55 17.05
C HIS A 208 -10.27 -15.52 17.62
N ILE A 209 -9.63 -15.19 18.75
CA ILE A 209 -8.61 -16.07 19.37
C ILE A 209 -9.23 -17.30 20.07
N LYS A 210 -10.51 -17.25 20.43
CA LYS A 210 -11.19 -18.36 21.11
C LYS A 210 -11.76 -19.38 20.14
N GLU A 211 -11.95 -19.00 18.88
CA GLU A 211 -12.42 -19.85 17.77
C GLU A 211 -11.25 -20.60 17.13
#